data_AF-A0A135NYA9-F1
#
_entry.id   AF-A0A135NYA9-F1
#
_cell.length_a   1.000
_cell.length_b   1.000
_cell.length_c   1.000
_cell.angle_alpha   90.00
_cell.angle_beta   90.00
_cell.angle_gamma   90.00
#
_symmetry.space_group_name_H-M   'P 1'
#
loop_
_entity.id
_entity.type
_entity.pdbx_description
1 polymer ?
#
loop_
_entity_poly.entity_id
_entity_poly.type
_entity_poly.pdbx_seq_one_letter_code
_entity_poly.pdbx_strand_id
1 'polypeptide(L)'
;MVFADDVLLDGNLVGISSGRMFSQYYMKIISLCLIDIAISHIGRTVEVVWGDVGSHQVKIRAKVAQNPYLDLPFNRDIDVKASGR
;
A
#
# COMPACT_ATOMS: atom_id res chain seq x y z
N MET A 1 2.41 -9.58 -17.26
CA MET A 1 2.55 -8.11 -17.35
C MET A 1 2.41 -7.57 -15.94
N VAL A 2 3.44 -6.90 -15.41
CA VAL A 2 3.38 -6.27 -14.09
C VAL A 2 2.85 -4.85 -14.31
N PHE A 3 1.70 -4.54 -13.72
CA PHE A 3 1.20 -3.16 -13.69
C PHE A 3 1.92 -2.44 -12.55
N ALA A 4 2.61 -1.36 -12.91
CA ALA A 4 3.41 -0.54 -12.03
C ALA A 4 2.93 0.91 -12.16
N ASP A 5 2.45 1.47 -11.06
CA ASP A 5 1.93 2.83 -10.97
C ASP A 5 3.02 3.73 -10.37
N ASP A 6 3.25 4.90 -10.96
CA ASP A 6 4.21 5.88 -10.44
C ASP A 6 3.76 6.41 -9.07
N VAL A 7 4.71 6.58 -8.15
CA VAL A 7 4.50 7.24 -6.86
C VAL A 7 5.23 8.56 -6.86
N LEU A 8 4.48 9.63 -6.60
CA LEU A 8 4.95 11.00 -6.68
C LEU A 8 4.96 11.68 -5.30
N LEU A 9 5.92 12.57 -5.12
CA LEU A 9 5.94 13.58 -4.06
C LEU A 9 6.18 14.95 -4.69
N ASP A 10 5.25 15.87 -4.52
CA ASP A 10 5.30 17.22 -5.10
C ASP A 10 5.58 17.21 -6.62
N GLY A 11 5.01 16.22 -7.32
CA GLY A 11 5.18 16.01 -8.75
C GLY A 11 6.43 15.26 -9.19
N ASN A 12 7.36 14.96 -8.28
CA ASN A 12 8.58 14.20 -8.58
C ASN A 12 8.36 12.71 -8.36
N LEU A 13 8.90 11.88 -9.25
CA LEU A 13 8.90 10.44 -9.11
C LEU A 13 9.81 10.01 -7.94
N VAL A 14 9.24 9.30 -6.98
CA VAL A 14 9.92 8.86 -5.73
C VAL A 14 9.71 7.38 -5.43
N GLY A 15 8.99 6.66 -6.28
CA GLY A 15 8.72 5.24 -6.08
C GLY A 15 7.82 4.63 -7.13
N ILE A 16 7.60 3.33 -6.98
CA ILE A 16 6.77 2.51 -7.85
C ILE A 16 5.86 1.66 -6.98
N SER A 17 4.55 1.78 -7.22
CA SER A 17 3.50 0.99 -6.58
C SER A 17 3.11 -0.16 -7.51
N SER A 18 2.87 -1.34 -6.95
CA SER A 18 2.39 -2.51 -7.67
C SER A 18 1.37 -3.26 -6.82
N GLY A 19 0.45 -3.96 -7.49
CA GLY A 19 -0.56 -4.80 -6.84
C GLY A 19 -1.45 -3.99 -5.90
N ARG A 20 -2.63 -3.57 -6.37
CA ARG A 20 -3.61 -2.84 -5.57
C ARG A 20 -4.78 -3.75 -5.21
N MET A 21 -5.19 -3.77 -3.95
CA MET A 21 -6.27 -4.61 -3.46
C MET A 21 -7.10 -3.87 -2.42
N PHE A 22 -8.39 -4.16 -2.38
CA PHE A 22 -9.25 -3.69 -1.31
C PHE A 22 -9.21 -4.68 -0.14
N SER A 23 -8.74 -4.23 1.01
CA SER A 23 -8.86 -4.99 2.25
C SER A 23 -10.25 -4.78 2.85
N GLN A 24 -11.04 -5.87 2.95
CA GLN A 24 -12.35 -5.86 3.60
C GLN A 24 -12.25 -5.63 5.11
N TYR A 25 -11.19 -6.12 5.75
CA TYR A 25 -10.99 -5.95 7.20
C TYR A 25 -10.70 -4.48 7.55
N TYR A 26 -9.80 -3.84 6.80
CA TYR A 26 -9.42 -2.45 7.05
C TYR A 26 -10.26 -1.42 6.28
N MET A 27 -11.13 -1.88 5.37
CA MET A 27 -11.93 -1.06 4.45
C MET A 27 -11.09 -0.03 3.69
N LYS A 28 -9.94 -0.46 3.17
CA LYS A 28 -8.94 0.39 2.50
C LYS A 28 -8.42 -0.25 1.23
N ILE A 29 -8.14 0.56 0.22
CA ILE A 29 -7.27 0.18 -0.89
C ILE A 29 -5.83 0.21 -0.39
N ILE A 30 -5.11 -0.89 -0.60
CA ILE A 30 -3.72 -1.07 -0.20
C ILE A 30 -2.92 -1.49 -1.43
N SER A 31 -1.69 -1.00 -1.55
CA SER A 31 -0.73 -1.47 -2.55
C SER A 31 0.66 -1.68 -1.95
N LEU A 32 1.49 -2.46 -2.64
CA LEU A 32 2.90 -2.62 -2.28
C LEU A 32 3.72 -1.59 -3.04
N CYS A 33 4.66 -0.95 -2.35
CA CYS A 33 5.44 0.15 -2.92
C CYS A 33 6.93 -0.03 -2.62
N LEU A 34 7.74 0.16 -3.65
CA LEU A 34 9.17 0.45 -3.51
C LEU A 34 9.33 1.96 -3.59
N ILE A 35 9.97 2.56 -2.58
CA ILE A 35 9.99 4.01 -2.40
C ILE A 35 11.35 4.47 -1.90
N ASP A 36 11.72 5.71 -2.22
CA ASP A 36 12.96 6.31 -1.77
C ASP A 36 13.07 6.32 -0.23
N ILE A 37 14.23 5.92 0.28
CA ILE A 37 14.47 5.80 1.73
C ILE A 37 14.20 7.12 2.45
N ALA A 38 14.60 8.25 1.86
CA ALA A 38 14.45 9.59 2.43
C ALA A 38 12.98 10.00 2.67
N ILE A 39 12.02 9.33 2.03
CA ILE A 39 10.59 9.63 2.16
C ILE A 39 9.76 8.43 2.64
N SER A 40 10.42 7.34 3.04
CA SER A 40 9.81 6.08 3.52
C SER A 40 9.21 6.15 4.94
N HIS A 41 9.13 7.34 5.54
CA HIS A 41 8.57 7.53 6.87
C HIS A 41 7.09 7.15 6.93
N ILE A 42 6.70 6.30 7.88
CA ILE A 42 5.30 5.90 8.10
C ILE A 42 4.43 7.16 8.32
N GLY A 43 3.27 7.18 7.67
CA GLY A 43 2.31 8.29 7.72
C GLY A 43 2.58 9.39 6.68
N ARG A 44 3.73 9.39 6.00
CA ARG A 44 4.03 10.32 4.91
C ARG A 44 2.97 10.21 3.82
N THR A 45 2.49 11.35 3.34
CA THR A 45 1.52 11.41 2.23
C THR A 45 2.26 11.49 0.90
N VAL A 46 1.81 10.69 -0.07
CA VAL A 46 2.31 10.64 -1.45
C VAL A 46 1.12 10.55 -2.41
N GLU A 47 1.36 10.68 -3.72
CA GLU A 47 0.35 10.48 -4.75
C GLU A 47 0.70 9.26 -5.60
N VAL A 48 -0.25 8.36 -5.83
CA VAL A 48 -0.11 7.24 -6.75
C VAL A 48 -0.83 7.58 -8.05
N VAL A 49 -0.15 7.47 -9.19
CA VAL A 49 -0.75 7.72 -10.51
C VAL A 49 -1.51 6.49 -10.96
N TRP A 50 -2.84 6.50 -10.78
CA TRP A 50 -3.69 5.37 -11.14
C TRP A 50 -4.26 5.54 -12.55
N GLY A 51 -3.90 4.63 -13.44
CA GLY A 51 -4.44 4.49 -14.79
C GLY A 51 -3.33 4.15 -15.78
N ASP A 52 -3.70 3.61 -16.93
CA ASP A 52 -2.71 3.23 -17.95
C ASP A 52 -2.25 4.45 -18.76
N VAL A 53 -1.01 4.41 -19.25
CA VAL A 53 -0.48 5.43 -20.15
C VAL A 53 -1.35 5.52 -21.41
N GLY A 54 -1.75 6.72 -21.80
CA GLY A 54 -2.66 6.95 -22.93
C GLY A 54 -4.15 6.82 -22.57
N SER A 55 -4.47 6.50 -21.31
CA SER A 55 -5.83 6.54 -20.77
C SER A 55 -5.97 7.68 -19.75
N HIS A 56 -7.17 7.83 -19.16
CA HIS A 56 -7.38 8.77 -18.07
C HIS A 56 -6.67 8.30 -16.80
N GLN A 57 -5.73 9.11 -16.31
CA GLN A 57 -5.00 8.87 -15.08
C GLN A 57 -5.46 9.80 -13.95
N VAL A 58 -5.54 9.26 -12.73
CA VAL A 58 -5.92 10.00 -11.53
C VAL A 58 -4.81 9.90 -10.50
N LYS A 59 -4.43 11.02 -9.89
CA LYS A 59 -3.53 11.04 -8.74
C LYS A 59 -4.30 10.73 -7.47
N ILE A 60 -4.01 9.59 -6.86
CA ILE A 60 -4.64 9.12 -5.64
C ILE A 60 -3.74 9.43 -4.46
N ARG A 61 -4.24 10.19 -3.49
CA ARG A 61 -3.53 10.42 -2.25
C ARG A 61 -3.41 9.12 -1.44
N ALA A 62 -2.18 8.73 -1.11
CA ALA A 62 -1.88 7.55 -0.30
C ALA A 62 -1.00 7.92 0.90
N LYS A 63 -1.00 7.07 1.93
CA LYS A 63 -0.10 7.17 3.08
C LYS A 63 0.89 6.01 3.06
N VAL A 64 2.17 6.31 3.25
CA VAL A 64 3.20 5.29 3.52
C VAL A 64 2.82 4.57 4.81
N ALA A 65 2.77 3.24 4.75
CA ALA A 65 2.41 2.38 5.87
C ALA A 65 3.47 1.29 6.08
N GLN A 66 3.44 0.64 7.23
CA GLN A 66 4.31 -0.49 7.53
C GLN A 66 4.07 -1.66 6.55
N ASN A 67 5.13 -2.42 6.31
CA ASN A 67 5.06 -3.71 5.63
C ASN A 67 5.58 -4.80 6.59
N PRO A 68 4.79 -5.83 6.93
CA PRO A 68 3.39 -6.06 6.51
C PRO A 68 2.43 -5.01 7.09
N TYR A 69 1.29 -4.80 6.41
CA TYR A 69 0.28 -3.81 6.82
C TYR A 69 -0.58 -4.26 8.01
N LEU A 70 -0.49 -5.54 8.40
CA LEU A 70 -1.26 -6.14 9.47
C LEU A 70 -0.79 -5.62 10.84
N ASP A 71 -1.74 -5.19 11.65
CA ASP A 71 -1.58 -4.88 13.08
C ASP A 71 -2.10 -6.03 13.97
N LEU A 72 -2.12 -7.25 13.43
CA LEU A 72 -2.64 -8.44 14.06
C LEU A 72 -1.51 -9.40 14.45
N PRO A 73 -1.70 -10.22 15.51
CA PRO A 73 -0.76 -11.27 15.87
C PRO A 73 -0.61 -12.28 14.73
N PHE A 74 0.56 -12.90 14.62
CA PHE A 74 0.74 -14.00 13.69
C PHE A 74 -0.11 -15.19 14.12
N ASN A 75 -0.70 -15.89 13.15
CA ASN A 75 -1.53 -17.07 13.43
C ASN A 75 -0.83 -18.13 14.29
N ARG A 76 0.50 -18.24 14.21
CA ARG A 76 1.30 -19.21 14.99
C ARG A 76 1.30 -18.91 16.50
N ASP A 77 0.98 -17.69 16.88
CA ASP A 77 0.98 -17.21 18.27
C ASP A 77 -0.43 -17.26 18.89
N ILE A 78 -1.43 -17.74 18.14
CA ILE A 78 -2.82 -17.83 18.58
C ILE A 78 -3.12 -19.27 19.03
N ASP A 79 -3.44 -19.46 20.31
CA ASP A 79 -3.93 -20.74 20.82
C ASP A 79 -5.40 -20.95 20.44
N VAL A 80 -5.64 -21.79 19.44
CA VAL A 80 -7.00 -22.11 18.96
C VAL A 80 -7.77 -23.07 19.89
N LYS A 81 -7.09 -23.75 20.83
CA LYS A 81 -7.76 -24.67 21.77
C LYS A 81 -8.52 -23.91 22.87
N ALA A 82 -8.15 -22.67 23.14
CA ALA A 82 -8.87 -21.78 24.05
C ALA A 82 -10.22 -21.29 23.49
N SER A 83 -10.45 -21.40 22.17
CA SER A 83 -11.67 -20.94 21.50
C SER A 83 -12.83 -21.95 21.58
N GLY A 84 -12.90 -22.71 22.68
CA GLY A 84 -13.83 -23.83 22.89
C GLY A 84 -15.27 -23.53 22.48
N ARG A 85 -15.64 -24.10 21.33
CA ARG A 85 -16.99 -24.55 21.00
C ARG A 85 -16.95 -26.06 20.89
#